data_AF-A0A926N3P7-F1
#
_entry.id   AF-A0A926N3P7-F1
#
_cell.length_a   1.000
_cell.length_b   1.000
_cell.length_c   1.000
_cell.angle_alpha   90.00
_cell.angle_beta   90.00
_cell.angle_gamma   90.00
#
_symmetry.space_group_name_H-M   'P 1'
#
loop_
_entity.id
_entity.type
_entity.pdbx_description
1 polymer ?
#
loop_
_entity_poly.entity_id
_entity_poly.type
_entity_poly.pdbx_seq_one_letter_code
_entity_poly.pdbx_strand_id
1 'polypeptide(L)' 'IDNVLATTQKNLNEWVTVKANVKGDFKRFHNLDVDQLDGLAIMSDTDNSKMKAITYYQNIYFSAD' A
#
# COMPACT_ATOMS: atom_id res chain seq x y z
N ILE A 1 2.65 12.71 3.76
CA ILE A 1 3.57 11.71 4.36
C ILE A 1 3.29 10.42 3.62
N ASP A 2 4.27 9.91 2.89
CA ASP A 2 4.09 8.69 2.11
C ASP A 2 4.32 7.48 3.01
N ASN A 3 3.34 6.58 3.06
CA ASN A 3 3.45 5.35 3.85
C ASN A 3 4.01 4.24 2.96
N VAL A 4 5.27 3.88 3.16
CA VAL A 4 5.97 2.87 2.34
C VAL A 4 5.78 1.49 2.97
N LEU A 5 5.01 0.64 2.31
CA LEU A 5 4.68 -0.70 2.83
C LEU A 5 5.75 -1.77 2.48
N ALA A 6 6.49 -1.60 1.39
CA ALA A 6 7.54 -2.53 0.97
C ALA A 6 8.60 -1.82 0.10
N THR A 7 9.82 -2.37 0.07
CA THR A 7 10.92 -1.85 -0.76
C THR A 7 11.82 -2.97 -1.30
N THR A 8 12.25 -2.82 -2.56
CA THR A 8 13.19 -3.72 -3.22
C THR A 8 14.62 -3.60 -2.68
N GLN A 9 14.94 -2.54 -1.93
CA GLN A 9 16.27 -2.39 -1.32
C GLN A 9 16.55 -3.45 -0.24
N LYS A 10 15.50 -3.99 0.38
CA LYS A 10 15.61 -4.99 1.45
C LYS A 10 15.16 -6.38 0.99
N ASN A 11 14.07 -6.46 0.22
CA ASN A 11 13.42 -7.73 -0.13
C ASN A 11 13.22 -7.81 -1.66
N LEU A 12 14.32 -7.88 -2.42
CA LEU A 12 14.27 -8.00 -3.88
C LEU A 12 13.86 -9.43 -4.29
N ASN A 13 12.87 -9.56 -5.18
CA ASN A 13 12.34 -10.82 -5.69
C ASN A 13 11.73 -11.77 -4.64
N GLU A 14 11.24 -11.20 -3.53
CA GLU A 14 10.58 -11.95 -2.48
C GLU A 14 9.12 -11.52 -2.31
N TRP A 15 8.26 -12.45 -1.91
CA TRP A 15 6.91 -12.11 -1.47
C TRP A 15 6.97 -11.40 -0.13
N VAL A 16 6.43 -10.18 -0.07
CA VAL A 16 6.32 -9.41 1.17
C VAL A 16 4.85 -9.26 1.53
N THR A 17 4.48 -9.72 2.72
CA THR A 17 3.16 -9.49 3.29
C THR A 17 3.13 -8.18 4.04
N VAL A 18 2.17 -7.32 3.72
CA VAL A 18 2.01 -6.01 4.35
C VAL A 18 0.60 -5.88 4.93
N LYS A 19 0.47 -5.19 6.07
CA LYS A 19 -0.81 -4.86 6.70
C LYS A 19 -0.77 -3.42 7.17
N ALA A 20 -1.85 -2.67 6.93
CA ALA A 20 -2.01 -1.30 7.37
C ALA A 20 -3.40 -1.11 7.98
N ASN A 21 -3.50 -0.28 9.01
CA ASN A 21 -4.79 0.10 9.58
C ASN A 21 -5.35 1.28 8.78
N VAL A 22 -6.14 0.95 7.75
CA VAL A 22 -6.69 1.95 6.82
C VAL A 22 -7.45 3.04 7.56
N LYS A 23 -8.38 2.69 8.46
CA LYS A 23 -9.16 3.67 9.23
C LYS A 23 -8.27 4.57 10.08
N GLY A 24 -7.28 3.99 10.76
CA GLY A 24 -6.31 4.73 11.57
C GLY A 24 -5.44 5.68 10.75
N ASP A 25 -4.99 5.25 9.58
CA ASP A 25 -4.14 6.05 8.69
C ASP A 25 -4.92 7.24 8.10
N PHE A 26 -6.18 7.05 7.67
CA PHE A 26 -7.03 8.15 7.22
C PHE A 26 -7.26 9.19 8.30
N LYS A 27 -7.52 8.75 9.54
CA LYS A 27 -7.66 9.67 10.67
C LYS A 27 -6.36 10.41 10.96
N ARG A 28 -5.22 9.71 10.94
CA ARG A 28 -3.91 10.29 11.25
C ARG A 28 -3.44 11.31 10.21
N PHE A 29 -3.57 10.99 8.92
CA PHE A 29 -2.99 11.80 7.84
C PHE A 29 -3.97 12.82 7.26
N HIS A 30 -5.27 12.57 7.36
CA HIS A 30 -6.30 13.41 6.75
C HIS A 30 -7.36 13.89 7.75
N ASN A 31 -7.31 13.48 9.02
CA ASN A 31 -8.32 13.76 10.05
C ASN A 31 -9.75 13.32 9.64
N LEU A 32 -9.85 12.29 8.82
CA LEU A 32 -11.12 11.74 8.34
C LEU A 32 -11.48 10.47 9.10
N ASP A 33 -12.72 10.40 9.58
CA ASP A 33 -13.32 9.18 10.11
C ASP A 33 -13.97 8.43 8.94
N VAL A 34 -13.39 7.28 8.57
CA VAL A 34 -13.84 6.48 7.43
C VAL A 34 -14.49 5.21 7.93
N ASP A 35 -15.75 5.01 7.57
CA ASP A 35 -16.56 3.83 7.93
C ASP A 35 -16.93 2.96 6.72
N GLN A 36 -16.75 3.47 5.50
CA GLN A 36 -17.00 2.77 4.25
C GLN A 36 -15.88 3.05 3.25
N LEU A 37 -15.52 2.02 2.48
CA LEU A 37 -14.52 2.09 1.42
C LEU A 37 -15.12 1.43 0.17
N ASP A 38 -15.25 2.20 -0.90
CA ASP A 38 -15.87 1.71 -2.15
C ASP A 38 -14.85 1.06 -3.10
N GLY A 39 -13.56 1.25 -2.86
CA GLY A 39 -12.52 0.73 -3.74
C GLY A 39 -11.11 0.85 -3.17
N LEU A 40 -10.19 0.11 -3.80
CA LEU A 40 -8.76 0.11 -3.50
C LEU A 40 -7.98 0.34 -4.79
N ALA A 41 -7.10 1.34 -4.78
CA ALA A 41 -6.11 1.55 -5.82
C ALA A 41 -4.72 1.14 -5.30
N ILE A 42 -4.01 0.34 -6.10
CA ILE A 42 -2.62 -0.04 -5.81
C ILE A 42 -1.76 0.50 -6.94
N MET A 43 -0.71 1.25 -6.57
CA MET A 43 0.18 1.90 -7.52
C MET A 43 1.63 1.51 -7.21
N SER A 44 2.38 1.10 -8.23
CA SER A 44 3.84 1.00 -8.16
C SER A 44 4.43 2.33 -8.61
N ASP A 45 5.15 3.02 -7.73
CA ASP A 45 5.91 4.20 -8.13
C ASP A 45 7.06 3.79 -9.07
N THR A 46 7.00 4.32 -10.29
CA THR A 46 8.05 4.18 -11.32
C THR A 46 8.44 5.53 -11.92
N ASP A 47 7.76 6.62 -11.55
CA ASP A 47 7.86 7.89 -12.26
C ASP A 47 9.18 8.63 -11.95
N ASN A 48 9.61 8.58 -10.69
CA ASN A 48 10.83 9.21 -10.21
C ASN A 48 12.10 8.58 -10.82
N SER A 49 12.01 7.31 -11.20
CA SER A 49 13.14 6.59 -11.79
C SER A 49 13.13 6.59 -13.33
N LYS A 50 11.98 6.87 -13.95
CA LYS A 50 11.71 6.64 -15.39
C LYS A 50 12.00 5.21 -15.85
N MET A 51 12.13 4.27 -14.93
CA MET A 51 12.42 2.87 -15.21
C MET A 51 11.11 2.07 -15.34
N LYS A 52 11.21 0.88 -15.92
CA LYS A 52 10.09 -0.07 -15.97
C LYS A 52 10.21 -1.05 -14.81
N ALA A 53 9.11 -1.26 -14.10
CA ALA A 53 8.99 -2.31 -13.10
C ALA A 53 7.95 -3.34 -13.53
N ILE A 54 8.19 -4.60 -13.19
CA ILE A 54 7.19 -5.68 -13.26
C ILE A 54 6.87 -6.04 -11.82
N THR A 55 5.63 -5.81 -11.41
CA THR A 55 5.17 -6.04 -10.04
C THR A 55 4.02 -7.04 -10.04
N TYR A 56 4.02 -7.94 -9.06
CA TYR A 56 2.96 -8.92 -8.85
C TYR A 56 2.31 -8.68 -7.49
N TYR A 57 0.99 -8.86 -7.45
CA TYR A 57 0.19 -8.71 -6.24
C TYR A 57 -0.73 -9.92 -6.08
N GLN A 58 -0.94 -10.35 -4.84
CA GLN A 58 -1.85 -11.45 -4.52
C GLN A 58 -2.43 -11.26 -3.13
N ASN A 59 -3.55 -11.94 -2.84
CA ASN A 59 -4.19 -11.95 -1.52
C ASN A 59 -4.49 -10.54 -0.99
N ILE A 60 -5.05 -9.69 -1.84
CA ILE A 60 -5.46 -8.33 -1.48
C ILE A 60 -6.89 -8.38 -0.94
N TYR A 61 -7.09 -8.00 0.32
CA TYR A 61 -8.39 -7.97 0.96
C TYR A 61 -8.40 -7.00 2.15
N PHE A 62 -9.60 -6.54 2.52
CA PHE A 62 -9.81 -5.87 3.81
C PHE A 62 -10.16 -6.92 4.87
N SER A 63 -9.67 -6.72 6.10
CA SER A 63 -10.08 -7.49 7.27
C SER A 63 -10.52 -6.54 8.38
N ALA A 64 -11.43 -7.01 9.25
CA ALA A 64 -11.84 -6.33 10.47
C ALA A 64 -10.88 -6.58 11.65
N ASP A 65 -9.91 -7.49 11.49
CA ASP A 65 -8.88 -7.83 12.49
C ASP A 65 -7.80 -6.76 12.68
#